data_AF-A0A0F9GZ90-F1
#
_entry.id   AF-A0A0F9GZ90-F1
#
_cell.length_a   1.000
_cell.length_b   1.000
_cell.length_c   1.000
_cell.angle_alpha   90.00
_cell.angle_beta   90.00
_cell.angle_gamma   90.00
#
_symmetry.space_group_name_H-M   'P 1'
#
loop_
_entity.id
_entity.type
_entity.pdbx_description
1 polymer ?
#
loop_
_entity_poly.entity_id
_entity_poly.type
_entity_poly.pdbx_seq_one_letter_code
_entity_poly.pdbx_strand_id
1 'polypeptide(L)' 'MCSLKKNYDINTLVKNFKNKDKIALARLITLIENEPEHTHKIFKHFEELKSDSYIIGITGSPGVGKSTLTGV' A
#
# COMPACT_ATOMS: atom_id res chain seq x y z
N MET A 1 11.02 -21.93 -3.30
CA MET A 1 10.74 -20.48 -3.18
C MET A 1 10.77 -20.14 -1.70
N CYS A 2 11.79 -19.42 -1.24
CA CYS A 2 12.07 -19.26 0.20
C CYS A 2 11.10 -18.23 0.80
N SER A 3 10.05 -18.70 1.48
CA SER A 3 9.17 -17.86 2.29
C SER A 3 9.90 -17.49 3.59
N LEU A 4 10.70 -16.42 3.54
CA LEU A 4 11.23 -15.81 4.75
C LEU A 4 10.06 -15.11 5.47
N LYS A 5 9.49 -15.76 6.50
CA LYS A 5 8.59 -15.10 7.46
C LYS A 5 9.39 -14.02 8.20
N LYS A 6 9.45 -12.83 7.61
CA LYS A 6 9.97 -11.64 8.28
C LYS A 6 8.92 -11.20 9.28
N ASN A 7 9.23 -11.31 10.56
CA ASN A 7 8.45 -10.68 11.60
C ASN A 7 8.72 -9.17 11.54
N TYR A 8 7.75 -8.42 11.02
CA TYR A 8 7.80 -6.96 11.02
C TYR A 8 7.13 -6.43 12.28
N ASP A 9 7.77 -5.46 12.94
CA ASP A 9 7.06 -4.63 13.91
C ASP A 9 6.20 -3.61 13.17
N ILE A 10 4.88 -3.82 13.21
CA ILE A 10 3.89 -2.96 12.55
C ILE A 10 3.98 -1.52 13.05
N ASN A 11 4.24 -1.30 14.34
CA ASN A 11 4.31 0.06 14.89
C ASN A 11 5.49 0.84 14.30
N THR A 12 6.65 0.19 14.20
CA THR A 12 7.83 0.78 13.56
C THR A 12 7.58 1.06 12.07
N LEU A 13 6.95 0.14 11.34
CA LEU A 13 6.60 0.36 9.93
C LEU A 13 5.65 1.54 9.75
N VAL A 14 4.59 1.61 10.55
CA VAL A 14 3.63 2.73 10.51
C VAL A 14 4.31 4.05 10.85
N LYS A 15 5.18 4.08 11.86
CA LYS A 15 5.96 5.27 12.23
C LYS A 15 6.83 5.75 11.06
N ASN A 16 7.55 4.84 10.41
CA ASN A 16 8.41 5.19 9.28
C ASN A 16 7.59 5.62 8.05
N PHE A 17 6.46 4.97 7.80
CA PHE A 17 5.52 5.38 6.76
C PHE A 17 5.03 6.82 6.96
N LYS A 18 4.65 7.20 8.19
CA LYS A 18 4.24 8.57 8.53
C LYS A 18 5.37 9.59 8.29
N ASN A 19 6.63 9.15 8.30
CA ASN A 19 7.81 9.95 7.93
C ASN A 19 8.13 9.92 6.43
N LYS A 20 7.21 9.45 5.58
CA LYS A 20 7.34 9.35 4.11
C LYS A 20 8.41 8.36 3.63
N ASP A 21 8.75 7.35 4.43
CA ASP A 21 9.66 6.28 4.03
C ASP A 21 9.01 5.36 2.97
N LYS A 22 9.56 5.35 1.76
CA LYS A 22 9.09 4.54 0.63
C LYS A 22 9.23 3.04 0.87
N ILE A 23 10.25 2.60 1.62
CA ILE A 23 10.47 1.18 1.94
C ILE A 23 9.41 0.73 2.95
N ALA A 24 9.09 1.57 3.93
CA ALA A 24 8.01 1.30 4.87
C ALA A 24 6.65 1.19 4.17
N LEU A 25 6.35 2.11 3.23
CA LEU A 25 5.16 2.04 2.39
C LEU A 25 5.09 0.72 1.61
N ALA A 26 6.15 0.38 0.85
CA ALA A 26 6.17 -0.85 0.05
C ALA A 26 5.93 -2.10 0.91
N ARG A 27 6.54 -2.16 2.11
CA ARG A 27 6.34 -3.27 3.06
C ARG A 27 4.91 -3.34 3.60
N LEU A 28 4.30 -2.20 3.93
CA LEU A 28 2.89 -2.16 4.36
C LEU A 28 1.96 -2.67 3.26
N ILE A 29 2.18 -2.26 2.00
CA ILE A 29 1.42 -2.78 0.84
C ILE A 29 1.57 -4.30 0.75
N THR A 30 2.81 -4.81 0.75
CA THR A 30 3.07 -6.25 0.68
C THR A 30 2.42 -7.02 1.82
N LEU A 31 2.45 -6.51 3.06
CA LEU A 31 1.81 -7.16 4.20
C LEU A 31 0.29 -7.21 4.04
N ILE A 32 -0.33 -6.11 3.60
CA ILE A 32 -1.79 -6.06 3.38
C ILE A 32 -2.21 -7.04 2.28
N GLU A 33 -1.46 -7.14 1.19
CA GLU A 33 -1.77 -8.03 0.07
C GLU A 33 -1.61 -9.52 0.40
N ASN A 34 -0.64 -9.87 1.25
CA ASN A 34 -0.31 -11.28 1.54
C ASN A 34 -0.89 -11.80 2.87
N GLU A 35 -1.20 -10.92 3.82
CA GLU A 35 -1.67 -11.26 5.17
C GLU A 35 -2.97 -10.51 5.53
N PRO A 36 -4.10 -10.81 4.85
CA PRO A 36 -5.36 -10.10 5.05
C PRO A 36 -5.86 -10.15 6.50
N GLU A 37 -5.60 -11.25 7.22
CA GLU A 37 -5.95 -11.43 8.63
C GLU A 37 -5.28 -10.38 9.56
N HIS A 38 -4.14 -9.81 9.17
CA HIS A 38 -3.39 -8.81 9.95
C HIS A 38 -3.63 -7.38 9.47
N THR A 39 -4.34 -7.23 8.36
CA THR A 39 -4.63 -5.94 7.73
C THR A 39 -5.42 -5.01 8.65
N HIS A 40 -6.38 -5.54 9.42
CA HIS A 40 -7.14 -4.73 10.36
C HIS A 40 -6.25 -4.03 11.42
N LYS A 41 -5.18 -4.69 11.89
CA LYS A 41 -4.24 -4.07 12.85
C LYS A 41 -3.50 -2.89 12.24
N ILE A 42 -3.18 -2.95 10.95
CA ILE A 42 -2.52 -1.86 10.22
C ILE A 42 -3.49 -0.70 10.04
N PHE A 43 -4.71 -0.95 9.57
CA PHE A 43 -5.70 0.10 9.30
C PHE A 43 -6.17 0.86 10.55
N LYS A 44 -6.13 0.23 11.74
CA LYS A 44 -6.36 0.94 13.02
C LYS A 44 -5.49 2.19 13.20
N HIS A 45 -4.29 2.21 12.65
CA HIS A 45 -3.40 3.38 12.74
C HIS A 45 -3.79 4.55 11.81
N PHE A 46 -4.81 4.35 10.98
CA PHE A 46 -5.22 5.22 9.89
C PHE A 46 -6.72 5.55 9.88
N GLU A 47 -7.50 5.09 10.88
CA GLU A 47 -8.96 5.30 10.95
C GLU A 47 -9.35 6.79 10.94
N GLU A 48 -8.52 7.66 11.53
CA GLU A 48 -8.77 9.11 11.59
C GLU A 48 -8.15 9.91 10.44
N LEU A 49 -7.47 9.25 9.49
CA LEU A 49 -6.86 9.95 8.37
C LEU A 49 -7.94 10.46 7.42
N LYS A 50 -8.09 11.78 7.36
CA LYS A 50 -8.75 12.45 6.24
C LYS A 50 -7.75 12.59 5.11
N SER A 51 -8.10 12.04 3.95
CA SER A 51 -7.31 12.20 2.73
C SER A 51 -8.01 13.20 1.83
N ASP A 52 -7.28 14.25 1.43
CA ASP A 52 -7.70 15.19 0.38
C ASP A 52 -7.33 14.67 -1.03
N SER A 53 -6.91 13.41 -1.14
CA SER A 53 -6.51 12.79 -2.41
C SER A 53 -7.72 12.36 -3.24
N TYR A 54 -7.66 12.60 -4.55
CA TYR A 54 -8.65 12.13 -5.51
C TYR A 54 -8.47 10.63 -5.82
N ILE A 55 -9.58 9.90 -5.92
CA ILE A 55 -9.60 8.50 -6.39
C ILE A 55 -10.22 8.49 -7.79
N ILE A 56 -9.43 8.12 -8.80
CA ILE A 56 -9.85 8.11 -10.21
C ILE A 56 -9.66 6.69 -10.76
N GLY A 57 -10.74 6.07 -11.24
CA GLY A 57 -10.70 4.77 -11.91
C GLY A 57 -10.47 4.93 -13.41
N ILE A 58 -9.47 4.24 -13.96
CA ILE A 58 -9.17 4.24 -15.40
C ILE A 58 -9.32 2.81 -15.94
N THR A 59 -10.11 2.64 -17.00
CA THR A 59 -10.42 1.33 -17.61
C THR A 59 -10.45 1.42 -19.14
N GLY A 60 -10.59 0.27 -19.81
CA GLY A 60 -10.67 0.14 -21.26
C GLY A 60 -9.96 -1.13 -21.77
N SER A 61 -10.24 -1.53 -23.01
CA SER A 61 -9.69 -2.74 -23.63
C SER A 61 -8.15 -2.77 -23.66
N PRO A 62 -7.51 -3.95 -23.74
CA PRO A 62 -6.07 -4.04 -24.00
C PRO A 62 -5.70 -3.24 -25.26
N GLY A 63 -4.60 -2.49 -25.24
CA GLY A 63 -4.14 -1.71 -26.40
C GLY A 63 -4.81 -0.34 -26.65
N VAL A 64 -5.84 0.07 -25.90
CA VAL A 64 -6.52 1.39 -26.07
C VAL A 64 -5.66 2.62 -25.68
N GLY A 65 -4.40 2.41 -25.29
CA GLY A 65 -3.49 3.50 -24.92
C GLY A 65 -3.60 3.99 -23.47
N LYS A 66 -4.21 3.23 -22.55
CA LYS A 66 -4.30 3.60 -21.12
C LYS A 66 -2.95 3.95 -20.50
N SER A 67 -1.93 3.09 -20.70
CA SER A 67 -0.58 3.32 -20.19
C SER A 67 0.11 4.51 -20.85
N THR A 68 -0.25 4.86 -22.09
CA THR A 68 0.25 6.08 -22.75
C THR A 68 -0.35 7.33 -22.10
N LEU A 69 -1.63 7.27 -21.72
CA LEU A 69 -2.30 8.36 -21.01
C LEU A 69 -1.77 8.55 -19.57
N THR A 70 -1.47 7.47 -18.86
CA THR A 70 -1.04 7.52 -17.45
C THR A 70 0.46 7.45 -17.24
N GLY A 71 1.25 7.16 -18.27
CA GLY A 71 2.69 6.85 -18.18
C GLY A 71 3.62 8.05 -18.12
N VAL A 72 3.10 9.23 -17.76
CA VAL A 72 3.88 10.42 -17.41
C VAL A 72 4.73 10.19 -16.16
#